data_AF-A0A950QWF3-F1
#
_entry.id   AF-A0A950QWF3-F1
#
_cell.length_a   1.000
_cell.length_b   1.000
_cell.length_c   1.000
_cell.angle_alpha   90.00
_cell.angle_beta   90.00
_cell.angle_gamma   90.00
#
_symmetry.space_group_name_H-M   'P 1'
#
loop_
_entity.id
_entity.type
_entity.pdbx_description
1 polymer ?
#
loop_
_entity_poly.entity_id
_entity_poly.type
_entity_poly.pdbx_seq_one_letter_code
_entity_poly.pdbx_strand_id
1 'polypeptide(L)'
;MVAVSNHISAAAPDRQLLTKRVIWEQNEPLLDVVQQGDRTAVLSSGKLTIIQAGKRSDLVIDIPPMRDPRGRLELAGNALTAYFPGATCRGTMEPPHLDCDDASAEFLLNGEQVHFTPGRNTIAGIRPGDETASVCEGMKLAAVKEDVLALLDHTGVTREEAELPGTITALWPAAEGAVAVVRNRQTEQYTAYAISVACDSH
;
A
#
# COMPACT_ATOMS: atom_id res chain seq x y z
N MET A 1 47.06 -34.01 -28.19
CA MET A 1 45.63 -34.16 -27.84
C MET A 1 45.47 -33.69 -26.39
N VAL A 2 45.05 -32.45 -26.17
CA VAL A 2 44.75 -31.93 -24.82
C VAL A 2 43.38 -31.28 -24.91
N ALA A 3 42.39 -31.91 -24.28
CA ALA A 3 41.04 -31.37 -24.16
C ALA A 3 41.01 -30.48 -22.91
N VAL A 4 40.80 -29.18 -23.11
CA VAL A 4 40.50 -28.24 -22.03
C VAL A 4 38.97 -28.24 -21.87
N SER A 5 38.49 -28.80 -20.76
CA SER A 5 37.06 -28.75 -20.42
C SER A 5 36.74 -27.40 -19.79
N ASN A 6 35.97 -26.58 -20.49
CA ASN A 6 35.34 -25.39 -19.93
C ASN A 6 34.10 -25.82 -19.14
N HIS A 7 34.14 -25.72 -17.81
CA HIS A 7 32.93 -25.73 -17.00
C HIS A 7 32.38 -24.31 -16.91
N ILE A 8 31.35 -24.01 -17.70
CA ILE A 8 30.49 -22.84 -17.46
C ILE A 8 29.49 -23.27 -16.39
N SER A 9 29.73 -22.83 -15.14
CA SER A 9 28.71 -22.90 -14.10
C SER A 9 27.72 -21.77 -14.37
N ALA A 10 26.53 -22.14 -14.86
CA ALA A 10 25.40 -21.23 -14.89
C ALA A 10 24.88 -21.09 -13.45
N ALA A 11 25.17 -19.97 -12.80
CA ALA A 11 24.45 -19.59 -11.60
C ALA A 11 22.96 -19.44 -11.96
N ALA A 12 22.08 -20.14 -11.25
CA ALA A 12 20.66 -19.87 -11.33
C ALA A 12 20.44 -18.40 -10.93
N PRO A 13 19.56 -17.64 -11.62
CA PRO A 13 19.24 -16.29 -11.19
C PRO A 13 18.72 -16.36 -9.75
N ASP A 14 19.23 -15.48 -8.89
CA ASP A 14 18.70 -15.30 -7.54
C ASP A 14 17.18 -15.10 -7.67
N ARG A 15 16.42 -15.96 -6.99
CA ARG A 15 14.95 -15.92 -7.09
C ARG A 15 14.49 -14.71 -6.29
N GLN A 16 14.34 -13.58 -6.98
CA GLN A 16 13.79 -12.38 -6.38
C GLN A 16 12.33 -12.64 -5.97
N LEU A 17 12.07 -12.62 -4.66
CA LEU A 17 10.76 -12.81 -4.08
C LEU A 17 9.97 -11.51 -4.07
N LEU A 18 10.63 -10.34 -4.02
CA LEU A 18 9.98 -9.03 -4.00
C LEU A 18 10.14 -8.28 -5.32
N THR A 19 9.02 -7.94 -5.96
CA THR A 19 8.99 -7.00 -7.07
C THR A 19 8.25 -5.73 -6.67
N LYS A 20 8.86 -4.57 -6.95
CA LYS A 20 8.24 -3.26 -6.73
C LYS A 20 8.00 -2.56 -8.07
N ARG A 21 6.80 -2.02 -8.26
CA ARG A 21 6.43 -1.24 -9.45
C ARG A 21 5.74 0.05 -9.03
N VAL A 22 6.17 1.17 -9.58
CA VAL A 22 5.46 2.44 -9.39
C VAL A 22 4.07 2.34 -10.03
N ILE A 23 3.04 2.66 -9.25
CA ILE A 23 1.65 2.68 -9.72
C ILE A 23 1.04 4.09 -9.70
N TRP A 24 1.64 5.00 -8.94
CA TRP A 24 1.20 6.38 -8.85
C TRP A 24 2.32 7.29 -8.31
N GLU A 25 2.34 8.55 -8.74
CA GLU A 25 3.23 9.58 -8.20
C GLU A 25 2.53 10.94 -8.20
N GLN A 26 2.72 11.72 -7.14
CA GLN A 26 2.18 13.07 -7.01
C GLN A 26 2.95 13.92 -5.99
N ASN A 27 2.79 15.24 -6.05
CA ASN A 27 3.37 16.18 -5.08
C ASN A 27 2.58 16.25 -3.76
N GLU A 28 1.25 16.09 -3.83
CA GLU A 28 0.39 16.19 -2.65
C GLU A 28 0.50 14.92 -1.77
N PRO A 29 0.30 15.01 -0.44
CA PRO A 29 0.29 13.85 0.43
C PRO A 29 -0.64 12.74 -0.06
N LEU A 30 -0.03 11.59 -0.31
CA LEU A 30 -0.70 10.37 -0.73
C LEU A 30 -0.92 9.47 0.48
N LEU A 31 -2.13 8.91 0.60
CA LEU A 31 -2.52 8.06 1.74
C LEU A 31 -2.67 6.60 1.33
N ASP A 32 -3.32 6.36 0.19
CA ASP A 32 -3.52 5.03 -0.39
C ASP A 32 -3.83 5.13 -1.88
N VAL A 33 -3.64 4.03 -2.61
CA VAL A 33 -4.03 3.87 -4.01
C VAL A 33 -4.58 2.47 -4.23
N VAL A 34 -5.73 2.37 -4.89
CA VAL A 34 -6.28 1.10 -5.35
C VAL A 34 -6.42 1.11 -6.87
N GLN A 35 -6.00 0.02 -7.51
CA GLN A 35 -6.15 -0.19 -8.96
C GLN A 35 -6.93 -1.48 -9.21
N GLN A 36 -7.95 -1.41 -10.08
CA GLN A 36 -8.69 -2.58 -10.55
C GLN A 36 -9.00 -2.42 -12.03
N GLY A 37 -8.18 -3.06 -12.88
CA GLY A 37 -8.26 -2.92 -14.33
C GLY A 37 -7.85 -1.52 -14.80
N ASP A 38 -8.71 -0.86 -15.56
CA ASP A 38 -8.52 0.52 -16.05
C ASP A 38 -8.97 1.58 -15.02
N ARG A 39 -9.38 1.15 -13.83
CA ARG A 39 -9.87 2.00 -12.76
C ARG A 39 -8.81 2.18 -11.69
N THR A 40 -8.53 3.42 -11.35
CA THR A 40 -7.61 3.82 -10.29
C THR A 40 -8.33 4.80 -9.37
N ALA A 41 -8.26 4.58 -8.06
CA ALA A 41 -8.70 5.54 -7.08
C ALA A 41 -7.52 5.88 -6.14
N VAL A 42 -7.32 7.17 -5.93
CA VAL A 42 -6.16 7.74 -5.23
C VAL A 42 -6.66 8.56 -4.06
N LEU A 43 -6.29 8.14 -2.86
CA LEU A 43 -6.65 8.82 -1.62
C LEU A 43 -5.55 9.81 -1.24
N SER A 44 -5.91 11.08 -1.17
CA SER A 44 -5.04 12.15 -0.67
C SER A 44 -5.64 12.78 0.59
N SER A 45 -4.88 13.63 1.27
CA SER A 45 -5.29 14.28 2.53
C SER A 45 -6.57 15.12 2.52
N GLY A 46 -7.14 15.47 1.36
CA GLY A 46 -8.40 16.23 1.30
C GLY A 46 -9.21 15.98 0.03
N LYS A 47 -8.87 14.91 -0.70
CA LYS A 47 -9.56 14.54 -1.93
C LYS A 47 -9.40 13.07 -2.25
N LEU A 48 -10.39 12.54 -2.94
CA LEU A 48 -10.34 11.27 -3.64
C LEU A 48 -10.33 11.54 -5.14
N THR A 49 -9.26 11.13 -5.82
CA THR A 49 -9.17 11.19 -7.28
C THR A 49 -9.54 9.83 -7.86
N ILE A 50 -10.58 9.80 -8.70
CA ILE A 50 -11.00 8.63 -9.47
C ILE A 50 -10.56 8.81 -10.92
N ILE A 51 -9.91 7.79 -11.47
CA ILE A 51 -9.50 7.71 -12.88
C ILE A 51 -10.10 6.43 -13.45
N GLN A 52 -10.91 6.56 -14.49
CA GLN A 52 -11.53 5.44 -15.19
C GLN A 52 -11.62 5.75 -16.68
N ALA A 53 -11.21 4.81 -17.53
CA ALA A 53 -11.16 5.00 -18.98
C ALA A 53 -10.50 6.34 -19.41
N GLY A 54 -9.46 6.77 -18.69
CA GLY A 54 -8.76 8.04 -18.93
C GLY A 54 -9.48 9.31 -18.44
N LYS A 55 -10.72 9.21 -17.95
CA LYS A 55 -11.44 10.33 -17.32
C LYS A 55 -11.04 10.46 -15.86
N ARG A 56 -10.68 11.66 -15.46
CA ARG A 56 -10.37 12.04 -14.07
C ARG A 56 -11.58 12.72 -13.42
N SER A 57 -11.85 12.39 -12.16
CA SER A 57 -12.84 13.05 -11.30
C SER A 57 -12.27 13.21 -9.91
N ASP A 58 -12.22 14.45 -9.42
CA ASP A 58 -11.70 14.76 -8.08
C ASP A 58 -12.90 15.07 -7.17
N LEU A 59 -13.03 14.30 -6.09
CA LEU A 59 -14.06 14.46 -5.06
C LEU A 59 -13.40 15.07 -3.82
N VAL A 60 -13.89 16.23 -3.39
CA VAL A 60 -13.35 16.91 -2.20
C VAL A 60 -13.81 16.16 -0.96
N ILE A 61 -12.88 16.00 -0.01
CA ILE A 61 -13.15 15.42 1.29
C ILE A 61 -12.83 16.47 2.33
N ASP A 62 -13.83 16.83 3.13
CA ASP A 62 -13.65 17.74 4.26
C ASP A 62 -13.30 16.92 5.51
N ILE A 63 -12.00 16.64 5.69
CA ILE A 63 -11.49 16.08 6.94
C ILE A 63 -10.76 17.15 7.73
N PRO A 64 -10.87 17.14 9.07
CA PRO A 64 -10.10 18.04 9.92
C PRO A 64 -8.60 17.94 9.63
N PRO A 65 -7.86 19.07 9.60
CA PRO A 65 -6.43 19.05 9.34
C PRO A 65 -5.71 18.28 10.44
N MET A 66 -4.99 17.23 10.06
CA MET A 66 -4.18 16.40 10.95
C MET A 66 -2.70 16.45 10.55
N ARG A 67 -1.81 16.40 11.54
CA ARG A 67 -0.38 16.25 11.29
C ARG A 67 -0.12 14.78 10.92
N ASP A 68 0.26 14.58 9.66
CA ASP A 68 0.47 13.28 9.03
C ASP A 68 -0.82 12.46 8.94
N PRO A 69 -1.83 12.81 8.12
CA PRO A 69 -3.01 11.98 7.99
C PRO A 69 -2.62 10.59 7.42
N ARG A 70 -3.21 9.51 7.95
CA ARG A 70 -3.29 8.20 7.31
C ARG A 70 -4.68 8.03 6.74
N GLY A 71 -4.79 7.17 5.74
CA GLY A 71 -6.07 6.78 5.21
C GLY A 71 -5.95 5.45 4.50
N ARG A 72 -7.02 4.66 4.55
CA ARG A 72 -7.13 3.38 3.87
C ARG A 72 -8.22 3.49 2.83
N LEU A 73 -7.95 3.04 1.61
CA LEU A 73 -8.93 2.99 0.53
C LEU A 73 -9.23 1.52 0.19
N GLU A 74 -10.52 1.19 0.14
CA GLU A 74 -11.01 -0.11 -0.29
C GLU A 74 -11.91 0.05 -1.52
N LEU A 75 -11.73 -0.86 -2.48
CA LEU A 75 -12.54 -0.93 -3.69
C LEU A 75 -13.11 -2.35 -3.82
N ALA A 76 -14.44 -2.45 -3.82
CA ALA A 76 -15.17 -3.69 -4.00
C ALA A 76 -16.14 -3.55 -5.18
N GLY A 77 -15.73 -4.00 -6.36
CA GLY A 77 -16.52 -3.84 -7.58
C GLY A 77 -16.62 -2.36 -7.94
N ASN A 78 -17.78 -1.74 -7.71
CA ASN A 78 -18.00 -0.30 -7.92
C ASN A 78 -17.99 0.51 -6.61
N ALA A 79 -18.10 -0.16 -5.45
CA ALA A 79 -18.18 0.49 -4.16
C ALA A 79 -16.80 0.91 -3.67
N LEU A 80 -16.70 2.15 -3.18
CA LEU A 80 -15.50 2.71 -2.58
C LEU A 80 -15.77 3.00 -1.11
N THR A 81 -14.82 2.64 -0.26
CA THR A 81 -14.78 3.10 1.13
C THR A 81 -13.41 3.66 1.45
N ALA A 82 -13.37 4.90 1.91
CA ALA A 82 -12.17 5.55 2.42
C ALA A 82 -12.30 5.73 3.94
N TYR A 83 -11.37 5.15 4.68
CA TYR A 83 -11.30 5.25 6.13
C TYR A 83 -10.25 6.28 6.51
N PHE A 84 -10.60 7.19 7.41
CA PHE A 84 -9.72 8.21 7.97
C PHE A 84 -9.80 8.21 9.50
N PRO A 85 -8.82 8.81 10.19
CA PRO A 85 -8.98 9.13 11.60
C PRO A 85 -10.11 10.16 11.81
N GLY A 86 -11.26 9.69 12.29
CA GLY A 86 -12.41 10.51 12.63
C GLY A 86 -13.46 10.67 11.53
N ALA A 87 -13.27 10.04 10.36
CA ALA A 87 -14.27 10.06 9.29
C ALA A 87 -14.23 8.79 8.44
N THR A 88 -15.38 8.38 7.92
CA THR A 88 -15.48 7.33 6.90
C THR A 88 -16.30 7.83 5.74
N CYS A 89 -15.73 7.72 4.55
CA CYS A 89 -16.37 8.15 3.34
C CYS A 89 -16.73 6.94 2.47
N ARG A 90 -17.99 6.83 2.05
CA ARG A 90 -18.51 5.74 1.22
C ARG A 90 -19.10 6.28 -0.07
N GLY A 91 -18.94 5.55 -1.16
CA GLY A 91 -19.46 6.00 -2.44
C GLY A 91 -19.22 5.00 -3.56
N THR A 92 -19.24 5.50 -4.81
CA THR A 92 -18.98 4.65 -5.98
C THR A 92 -18.04 5.29 -6.98
N MET A 93 -17.39 4.45 -7.79
CA MET A 93 -16.58 4.91 -8.93
C MET A 93 -17.45 5.40 -10.08
N GLU A 94 -18.60 4.77 -10.32
CA GLU A 94 -19.48 5.05 -11.46
C GLU A 94 -20.97 5.10 -11.04
N PRO A 95 -21.61 6.28 -11.04
CA PRO A 95 -21.00 7.60 -11.17
C PRO A 95 -20.12 7.94 -9.95
N PRO A 96 -19.06 8.77 -10.12
CA PRO A 96 -18.24 9.22 -9.01
C PRO A 96 -19.06 9.99 -7.98
N HIS A 97 -19.16 9.47 -6.75
CA HIS A 97 -19.70 10.19 -5.60
C HIS A 97 -19.08 9.66 -4.32
N LEU A 98 -19.18 10.45 -3.26
CA LEU A 98 -18.65 10.12 -1.95
C LEU A 98 -19.44 10.86 -0.88
N ASP A 99 -19.93 10.13 0.12
CA ASP A 99 -20.64 10.62 1.29
C ASP A 99 -19.81 10.28 2.53
N CYS A 100 -19.50 11.28 3.34
CA CYS A 100 -18.67 11.13 4.53
C CYS A 100 -19.50 11.25 5.81
N ASP A 101 -19.22 10.37 6.76
CA ASP A 101 -19.69 10.45 8.14
C ASP A 101 -18.54 10.82 9.08
N ASP A 102 -18.85 11.53 10.18
CA ASP A 102 -17.89 11.91 11.23
C ASP A 102 -17.64 10.74 12.19
N ALA A 103 -17.30 9.56 11.65
CA ALA A 103 -17.00 8.37 12.43
C ALA A 103 -15.87 7.54 11.80
N SER A 104 -14.96 7.01 12.62
CA SER A 104 -14.01 5.98 12.19
C SER A 104 -14.70 4.62 12.18
N ALA A 105 -15.15 4.15 11.02
CA ALA A 105 -15.68 2.80 10.88
C ALA A 105 -14.55 1.76 11.01
N GLU A 106 -14.95 0.54 11.37
CA GLU A 106 -14.05 -0.61 11.37
C GLU A 106 -13.79 -1.11 9.95
N PHE A 107 -12.58 -1.59 9.71
CA PHE A 107 -12.15 -2.23 8.47
C PHE A 107 -11.26 -3.44 8.78
N LEU A 108 -10.98 -4.27 7.76
CA LEU A 108 -10.13 -5.44 7.92
C LEU A 108 -8.68 -5.11 7.56
N LEU A 109 -7.77 -5.41 8.48
CA LEU A 109 -6.32 -5.38 8.24
C LEU A 109 -5.75 -6.73 8.64
N ASN A 110 -5.21 -7.47 7.67
CA ASN A 110 -4.70 -8.83 7.87
C ASN A 110 -5.74 -9.82 8.46
N GLY A 111 -7.02 -9.59 8.18
CA GLY A 111 -8.13 -10.40 8.71
C GLY A 111 -8.63 -9.99 10.10
N GLU A 112 -8.02 -8.98 10.72
CA GLU A 112 -8.45 -8.43 12.01
C GLU A 112 -9.29 -7.17 11.80
N GLN A 113 -10.35 -7.01 12.60
CA GLN A 113 -11.15 -5.79 12.61
C GLN A 113 -10.40 -4.70 13.38
N VAL A 114 -10.11 -3.61 12.70
CA VAL A 114 -9.38 -2.46 13.23
C VAL A 114 -10.09 -1.17 12.85
N HIS A 115 -9.74 -0.06 13.51
CA HIS A 115 -10.24 1.27 13.14
C HIS A 115 -9.16 2.31 13.40
N PHE A 116 -9.26 3.47 12.74
CA PHE A 116 -8.42 4.61 13.08
C PHE A 116 -8.86 5.25 14.39
N THR A 117 -7.91 5.48 15.30
CA THR A 117 -8.19 6.18 16.56
C THR A 117 -8.54 7.65 16.28
N PRO A 118 -9.74 8.14 16.62
CA PRO A 118 -10.14 9.52 16.33
C PRO A 118 -9.16 10.56 16.87
N GLY A 119 -8.82 11.57 16.06
CA GLY A 119 -7.86 12.61 16.41
C GLY A 119 -6.41 12.14 16.55
N ARG A 120 -6.10 10.88 16.22
CA ARG A 120 -4.74 10.33 16.22
C ARG A 120 -4.43 9.65 14.89
N ASN A 121 -3.17 9.74 14.47
CA ASN A 121 -2.72 9.04 13.29
C ASN A 121 -2.31 7.58 13.58
N THR A 122 -3.13 6.84 14.32
CA THR A 122 -2.84 5.47 14.77
C THR A 122 -4.02 4.56 14.52
N ILE A 123 -3.74 3.30 14.18
CA ILE A 123 -4.75 2.25 14.09
C ILE A 123 -4.90 1.62 15.47
N ALA A 124 -6.11 1.55 16.01
CA ALA A 124 -6.36 0.93 17.30
C ALA A 124 -5.96 -0.55 17.25
N GLY A 125 -5.19 -1.00 18.24
CA GLY A 125 -4.68 -2.38 18.31
C GLY A 125 -3.33 -2.60 17.62
N ILE A 126 -2.85 -1.66 16.80
CA ILE A 126 -1.56 -1.77 16.09
C ILE A 126 -0.62 -0.67 16.56
N ARG A 127 0.60 -1.04 16.95
CA ARG A 127 1.61 -0.04 17.31
C ARG A 127 2.08 0.69 16.05
N PRO A 128 2.33 2.00 16.08
CA PRO A 128 2.92 2.70 14.96
C PRO A 128 4.23 2.03 14.52
N GLY A 129 4.34 1.68 13.24
CA GLY A 129 5.51 0.98 12.69
C GLY A 129 5.42 -0.55 12.70
N ASP A 130 4.49 -1.15 13.46
CA ASP A 130 4.23 -2.60 13.43
C ASP A 130 3.23 -2.98 12.31
N GLU A 131 2.96 -2.05 11.40
CA GLU A 131 2.05 -2.28 10.28
C GLU A 131 2.67 -3.29 9.32
N THR A 132 2.07 -4.48 9.31
CA THR A 132 2.40 -5.51 8.33
C THR A 132 1.30 -5.64 7.30
N ALA A 133 1.66 -6.05 6.09
CA ALA A 133 0.70 -6.52 5.10
C ALA A 133 0.90 -8.03 4.90
N SER A 134 -0.11 -8.83 5.22
CA SER A 134 -0.14 -10.24 4.85
C SER A 134 -0.20 -10.36 3.33
N VAL A 135 0.70 -11.14 2.74
CA VAL A 135 0.86 -11.24 1.28
C VAL A 135 0.67 -12.65 0.74
N CYS A 136 1.15 -13.66 1.47
CA CYS A 136 0.96 -15.08 1.17
C CYS A 136 0.64 -15.81 2.49
N GLU A 137 0.30 -17.09 2.41
CA GLU A 137 0.13 -17.91 3.62
C GLU A 137 1.41 -17.89 4.47
N GLY A 138 1.30 -17.38 5.70
CA GLY A 138 2.41 -17.26 6.63
C GLY A 138 3.47 -16.20 6.28
N MET A 139 3.40 -15.52 5.13
CA MET A 139 4.35 -14.46 4.77
C MET A 139 3.76 -13.06 4.97
N LYS A 140 4.57 -12.14 5.48
CA LYS A 140 4.20 -10.77 5.77
C LYS A 140 5.22 -9.79 5.21
N LEU A 141 4.75 -8.65 4.71
CA LEU A 141 5.59 -7.49 4.44
C LEU A 141 5.57 -6.56 5.64
N ALA A 142 6.72 -5.99 5.99
CA ALA A 142 6.83 -5.00 7.06
C ALA A 142 7.83 -3.90 6.68
N ALA A 143 7.55 -2.66 7.08
CA ALA A 143 8.53 -1.59 7.05
C ALA A 143 9.49 -1.75 8.25
N VAL A 144 10.65 -2.36 8.03
CA VAL A 144 11.62 -2.67 9.10
C VAL A 144 12.56 -1.50 9.41
N LYS A 145 12.69 -0.57 8.45
CA LYS A 145 13.34 0.74 8.60
C LYS A 145 12.51 1.77 7.86
N GLU A 146 12.86 3.04 8.01
CA GLU A 146 12.14 4.14 7.34
C GLU A 146 12.02 3.94 5.83
N ASP A 147 13.04 3.37 5.18
CA ASP A 147 13.13 3.19 3.72
C ASP A 147 13.37 1.73 3.31
N VAL A 148 13.19 0.77 4.22
CA VAL A 148 13.40 -0.66 3.93
C VAL A 148 12.14 -1.46 4.21
N LEU A 149 11.65 -2.13 3.18
CA LEU A 149 10.58 -3.11 3.25
C LEU A 149 11.19 -4.52 3.33
N ALA A 150 10.74 -5.35 4.25
CA ALA A 150 11.18 -6.73 4.38
C ALA A 150 10.02 -7.70 4.17
N LEU A 151 10.32 -8.81 3.49
CA LEU A 151 9.50 -10.02 3.48
C LEU A 151 9.89 -10.88 4.68
N LEU A 152 8.94 -11.09 5.59
CA LEU A 152 9.09 -11.92 6.77
C LEU A 152 8.32 -13.22 6.59
N ASP A 153 8.88 -14.33 7.04
CA ASP A 153 8.15 -15.60 7.13
C ASP A 153 7.26 -15.67 8.39
N HIS A 154 6.64 -16.84 8.59
CA HIS A 154 5.73 -17.07 9.72
C HIS A 154 6.41 -17.02 11.09
N THR A 155 7.74 -17.10 11.14
CA THR A 155 8.56 -16.98 12.35
C THR A 155 9.07 -15.56 12.58
N GLY A 156 8.82 -14.64 11.63
CA GLY A 156 9.32 -13.27 11.65
C GLY A 156 10.75 -13.12 11.13
N VAL A 157 11.31 -14.15 10.50
CA VAL A 157 12.66 -14.08 9.90
C VAL A 157 12.59 -13.41 8.54
N THR A 158 13.45 -12.42 8.33
CA THR A 158 13.61 -11.75 7.03
C THR A 158 14.11 -12.72 5.97
N ARG A 159 13.36 -12.82 4.87
CA ARG A 159 13.70 -13.60 3.68
C ARG A 159 14.29 -12.76 2.57
N GLU A 160 13.79 -11.54 2.41
CA GLU A 160 14.29 -10.57 1.44
C GLU A 160 14.02 -9.15 1.94
N GLU A 161 14.88 -8.21 1.57
CA GLU A 161 14.70 -6.78 1.82
C GLU A 161 14.71 -6.02 0.49
N ALA A 162 13.91 -4.96 0.43
CA ALA A 162 13.84 -4.03 -0.68
C ALA A 162 13.96 -2.60 -0.17
N GLU A 163 15.01 -1.91 -0.60
CA GLU A 163 15.19 -0.48 -0.34
C GLU A 163 14.23 0.35 -1.20
N LEU A 164 13.65 1.38 -0.61
CA LEU A 164 12.78 2.36 -1.26
C LEU A 164 13.47 3.74 -1.26
N PRO A 165 13.14 4.65 -2.19
CA PRO A 165 13.87 5.92 -2.34
C PRO A 165 13.56 6.96 -1.23
N GLY A 166 12.86 6.57 -0.18
CA GLY A 166 12.50 7.47 0.91
C GLY A 166 11.64 6.81 1.97
N THR A 167 11.01 7.65 2.80
CA THR A 167 10.29 7.19 3.98
C THR A 167 8.97 6.53 3.59
N ILE A 168 8.75 5.30 4.04
CA ILE A 168 7.49 4.58 3.95
C ILE A 168 6.50 5.25 4.89
N THR A 169 5.44 5.84 4.35
CA THR A 169 4.41 6.57 5.10
C THR A 169 3.14 5.75 5.33
N ALA A 170 2.91 4.72 4.51
CA ALA A 170 1.84 3.75 4.69
C ALA A 170 2.19 2.41 4.02
N LEU A 171 1.68 1.31 4.58
CA LEU A 171 1.76 -0.02 4.00
C LEU A 171 0.42 -0.73 4.16
N TRP A 172 -0.19 -1.11 3.05
CA TRP A 172 -1.52 -1.71 3.06
C TRP A 172 -1.58 -3.02 2.28
N PRO A 173 -2.30 -4.05 2.75
CA PRO A 173 -2.57 -5.25 1.96
C PRO A 173 -3.30 -4.92 0.65
N ALA A 174 -3.01 -5.68 -0.40
CA ALA A 174 -3.68 -5.60 -1.69
C ALA A 174 -3.89 -7.01 -2.24
N ALA A 175 -4.76 -7.15 -3.26
CA ALA A 175 -5.12 -8.46 -3.80
C ALA A 175 -3.92 -9.29 -4.30
N GLU A 176 -2.88 -8.64 -4.84
CA GLU A 176 -1.66 -9.27 -5.37
C GLU A 176 -0.40 -8.95 -4.55
N GLY A 177 -0.57 -8.63 -3.26
CA GLY A 177 0.54 -8.32 -2.35
C GLY A 177 0.22 -7.13 -1.45
N ALA A 178 0.93 -6.01 -1.65
CA ALA A 178 0.72 -4.80 -0.86
C ALA A 178 0.91 -3.52 -1.68
N VAL A 179 0.40 -2.41 -1.15
CA VAL A 179 0.69 -1.05 -1.59
C VAL A 179 1.56 -0.38 -0.54
N ALA A 180 2.75 0.06 -0.93
CA ALA A 180 3.62 0.90 -0.11
C ALA A 180 3.57 2.34 -0.61
N VAL A 181 3.27 3.28 0.28
CA VAL A 181 3.34 4.72 -0.02
C VAL A 181 4.64 5.26 0.53
N VAL A 182 5.40 5.97 -0.30
CA VAL A 182 6.74 6.45 0.01
C VAL A 182 6.83 7.94 -0.27
N ARG A 183 7.33 8.72 0.70
CA ARG A 183 7.78 10.09 0.48
C ARG A 183 9.25 10.06 0.05
N ASN A 184 9.49 10.26 -1.25
CA ASN A 184 10.83 10.26 -1.83
C ASN A 184 11.68 11.39 -1.23
N ARG A 185 12.89 11.07 -0.76
CA ARG A 185 13.76 12.05 -0.06
C ARG A 185 14.43 13.04 -1.00
N GLN A 186 14.59 12.68 -2.27
CA GLN A 186 15.27 13.51 -3.27
C GLN A 186 14.29 14.46 -3.96
N THR A 187 13.13 13.95 -4.34
CA THR A 187 12.13 14.72 -5.11
C THR A 187 11.05 15.33 -4.22
N GLU A 188 10.95 14.91 -2.96
CA GLU A 188 9.88 15.24 -2.02
C GLU A 188 8.46 14.81 -2.46
N GLN A 189 8.36 14.11 -3.59
CA GLN A 189 7.11 13.57 -4.10
C GLN A 189 6.68 12.33 -3.32
N TYR A 190 5.37 12.08 -3.34
CA TYR A 190 4.79 10.84 -2.86
C TYR A 190 4.63 9.86 -4.02
N THR A 191 5.12 8.64 -3.83
CA THR A 191 5.05 7.56 -4.82
C THR A 191 4.36 6.35 -4.19
N ALA A 192 3.37 5.78 -4.87
CA ALA A 192 2.80 4.48 -4.53
C ALA A 192 3.53 3.38 -5.30
N TYR A 193 3.94 2.34 -4.59
CA TYR A 193 4.48 1.12 -5.15
C TYR A 193 3.49 -0.03 -4.95
N ALA A 194 3.14 -0.73 -6.03
CA ALA A 194 2.64 -2.09 -5.92
C ALA A 194 3.83 -2.99 -5.59
N ILE A 195 3.74 -3.68 -4.46
CA ILE A 195 4.70 -4.69 -4.03
C ILE A 195 4.07 -6.05 -4.27
N SER A 196 4.63 -6.80 -5.21
CA SER A 196 4.23 -8.18 -5.49
C SER A 196 5.24 -9.13 -4.88
N VAL A 197 4.73 -10.23 -4.34
CA VAL A 197 5.54 -11.29 -3.74
C VAL A 197 5.37 -12.56 -4.55
N ALA A 198 6.47 -13.17 -4.96
CA ALA A 198 6.44 -14.49 -5.58
C ALA A 198 6.12 -15.53 -4.49
N CYS A 199 4.83 -15.82 -4.30
CA CYS A 199 4.41 -16.90 -3.42
C CYS A 199 4.68 -18.23 -4.14
N ASP A 200 5.53 -19.08 -3.58
CA ASP A 200 5.72 -20.44 -4.06
C ASP A 200 4.46 -21.24 -3.76
N SER A 201 3.59 -21.40 -4.75
CA SER A 201 2.46 -22.32 -4.69
C SER A 201 3.00 -23.75 -4.63
N HIS A 202 3.07 -24.32 -3.44
CA HIS A 202 3.30 -25.74 -3.24
C HIS A 202 2.03 -26.55 -3.52
#